data_AF-A0A1B3E7L1-F1
#
_entry.id   AF-A0A1B3E7L1-F1
#
_cell.length_a   1.000
_cell.length_b   1.000
_cell.length_c   1.000
_cell.angle_alpha   90.00
_cell.angle_beta   90.00
_cell.angle_gamma   90.00
#
_symmetry.space_group_name_H-M   'P 1'
#
loop_
_entity.id
_entity.type
_entity.pdbx_description
1 polymer ?
#
loop_
_entity_poly.entity_id
_entity_poly.type
_entity_poly.pdbx_seq_one_letter_code
_entity_poly.pdbx_strand_id
1 'polypeptide(L)'
;MLIKIPDADDAFVEKLKRQTGTSTGSKAYAKAAAEFDYLVKTVEWQKREIARLEELVAVRDQTIKGARSAAILLLEATGQGDLLGDLVPESSPDRRRPAPAGDEVGTESRLTPQAGETMDHFLARLNRQGRQS
;
A
#
# COMPACT_ATOMS: atom_id res chain seq x y z
N MET A 1 30.12 -1.56 -42.90
CA MET A 1 31.19 -0.61 -42.54
C MET A 1 31.99 -1.20 -41.38
N LEU A 2 33.31 -1.32 -41.49
CA LEU A 2 34.16 -1.89 -40.43
C LEU A 2 34.48 -0.79 -39.41
N ILE A 3 33.87 -0.83 -38.23
CA ILE A 3 34.20 0.09 -37.14
C ILE A 3 35.43 -0.47 -36.44
N LYS A 4 36.56 0.22 -36.54
CA LYS A 4 37.73 -0.08 -35.68
C LYS A 4 37.47 0.55 -34.32
N ILE A 5 37.58 -0.24 -33.26
CA ILE A 5 37.61 0.25 -31.89
C ILE A 5 39.10 0.40 -31.57
N PRO A 6 39.69 1.60 -31.71
CA PRO A 6 41.09 1.80 -31.35
C PRO A 6 41.27 1.54 -29.85
N ASP A 7 42.42 0.95 -29.49
CA ASP A 7 42.88 0.78 -28.10
C ASP A 7 41.99 -0.05 -27.17
N ALA A 8 41.20 -0.98 -27.72
CA ALA A 8 40.50 -1.96 -26.89
C ALA A 8 41.52 -2.90 -26.21
N ASP A 9 41.62 -2.81 -24.88
CA ASP A 9 42.45 -3.70 -24.06
C ASP A 9 42.11 -5.18 -24.31
N ASP A 10 43.14 -5.98 -24.58
CA ASP A 10 43.00 -7.41 -24.85
C ASP A 10 42.34 -8.14 -23.68
N ALA A 11 42.64 -7.74 -22.43
CA ALA A 11 42.01 -8.33 -21.25
C ALA A 11 40.51 -8.02 -21.19
N PHE A 12 40.12 -6.79 -21.54
CA PHE A 12 38.71 -6.41 -21.69
C PHE A 12 38.01 -7.22 -22.78
N VAL A 13 38.63 -7.39 -23.95
CA VAL A 13 38.04 -8.14 -25.08
C VAL A 13 37.87 -9.61 -24.73
N GLU A 14 38.84 -10.23 -24.06
CA GLU A 14 38.73 -11.62 -23.59
C GLU A 14 37.63 -11.80 -22.54
N LYS A 15 37.50 -10.85 -21.61
CA LYS A 15 36.40 -10.84 -20.64
C LYS A 15 35.05 -10.72 -21.35
N LEU A 16 34.94 -9.81 -22.31
CA LEU A 16 33.70 -9.59 -23.06
C LEU A 16 33.30 -10.86 -23.82
N LYS A 17 34.25 -11.49 -24.53
CA LYS A 17 34.05 -12.78 -25.22
C LYS A 17 33.48 -13.86 -24.30
N ARG A 18 34.02 -13.98 -23.08
CA ARG A 18 33.54 -14.95 -22.07
C ARG A 18 32.12 -14.64 -21.61
N GLN A 19 31.81 -13.37 -21.35
CA GLN A 19 30.49 -12.93 -20.90
C GLN A 19 29.42 -13.08 -21.98
N THR A 20 29.77 -12.79 -23.23
CA THR A 20 28.86 -12.91 -24.38
C THR A 20 28.82 -14.32 -24.97
N GLY A 21 29.75 -15.20 -24.59
CA GLY A 21 29.87 -16.57 -25.14
C GLY A 21 30.30 -16.62 -26.60
N THR A 22 31.04 -15.60 -27.08
CA THR A 22 31.45 -15.48 -28.48
C THR A 22 32.96 -15.62 -28.64
N SER A 23 33.43 -16.25 -29.71
CA SER A 23 34.86 -16.51 -29.95
C SER A 23 35.67 -15.31 -30.47
N THR A 24 35.02 -14.31 -31.08
CA THR A 24 35.69 -13.13 -31.65
C THR A 24 35.24 -11.84 -30.99
N GLY A 25 36.16 -10.88 -30.83
CA GLY A 25 35.88 -9.62 -30.16
C GLY A 25 34.79 -8.80 -30.86
N SER A 26 34.83 -8.75 -32.20
CA SER A 26 33.81 -8.06 -33.01
C SER A 26 32.39 -8.58 -32.78
N LYS A 27 32.23 -9.91 -32.66
CA LYS A 27 30.93 -10.53 -32.34
C LYS A 27 30.53 -10.27 -30.89
N ALA A 28 31.50 -10.24 -29.98
CA ALA A 28 31.26 -9.91 -28.57
C ALA A 28 30.70 -8.49 -28.43
N TYR A 29 31.30 -7.50 -29.08
CA TYR A 29 30.80 -6.12 -29.10
C TYR A 29 29.40 -6.02 -29.72
N ALA A 30 29.17 -6.66 -30.87
CA ALA A 30 27.87 -6.63 -31.52
C ALA A 30 26.76 -7.23 -30.64
N LYS A 31 27.05 -8.37 -29.99
CA LYS A 31 26.11 -9.02 -29.08
C LYS A 31 25.85 -8.17 -27.83
N ALA A 32 26.90 -7.64 -27.21
CA ALA A 32 26.76 -6.76 -26.05
C ALA A 32 25.94 -5.50 -26.37
N ALA A 33 26.16 -4.89 -27.54
CA ALA A 33 25.39 -3.73 -27.98
C ALA A 33 23.91 -4.08 -28.23
N ALA A 34 23.63 -5.25 -28.81
CA ALA A 34 22.26 -5.71 -29.04
C ALA A 34 21.49 -5.98 -27.74
N GLU A 35 22.18 -6.49 -26.71
CA GLU A 35 21.57 -6.81 -25.41
C GLU A 35 21.49 -5.59 -24.47
N PHE A 36 22.29 -4.55 -24.71
CA PHE A 36 22.44 -3.42 -23.79
C PHE A 36 21.11 -2.69 -23.53
N ASP A 37 20.35 -2.37 -24.58
CA ASP A 37 19.07 -1.66 -24.45
C ASP A 37 18.06 -2.46 -23.59
N TYR A 38 17.97 -3.77 -23.80
CA TYR A 38 17.13 -4.64 -22.99
C TYR A 38 17.58 -4.68 -21.53
N LEU A 39 18.89 -4.78 -21.28
CA LEU A 39 19.43 -4.81 -19.92
C LEU A 39 19.17 -3.49 -19.18
N VAL A 40 19.36 -2.34 -19.84
CA VAL A 40 19.07 -1.02 -19.25
C VAL A 40 17.60 -0.94 -18.85
N LYS A 41 16.68 -1.28 -19.75
CA LYS A 41 15.23 -1.28 -19.48
C LYS A 41 14.87 -2.23 -18.34
N THR A 42 15.50 -3.41 -18.30
CA THR A 42 15.28 -4.39 -17.23
C THR A 42 15.73 -3.85 -15.88
N VAL A 43 16.92 -3.25 -15.81
CA VAL A 43 17.45 -2.65 -14.57
C VAL A 43 16.58 -1.48 -14.11
N GLU A 44 16.13 -0.62 -15.02
CA GLU A 44 15.22 0.47 -14.67
C GLU A 44 13.88 -0.05 -14.14
N TRP A 45 13.31 -1.06 -14.79
CA TRP A 45 12.10 -1.71 -14.34
C TRP A 45 12.28 -2.35 -12.95
N GLN A 46 13.36 -3.09 -12.75
CA GLN A 46 13.69 -3.71 -11.47
C GLN A 46 13.84 -2.68 -10.35
N LYS A 47 14.51 -1.54 -10.61
CA LYS A 47 14.64 -0.45 -9.63
C LYS A 47 13.29 0.12 -9.23
N ARG A 48 12.39 0.34 -10.20
CA ARG A 48 11.03 0.81 -9.92
C ARG A 48 10.24 -0.21 -9.10
N GLU A 49 10.38 -1.49 -9.42
CA GLU A 49 9.67 -2.55 -8.70
C GLU A 49 10.20 -2.71 -7.27
N ILE A 50 11.51 -2.60 -7.05
CA ILE A 50 12.10 -2.59 -5.71
C ILE A 50 11.53 -1.42 -4.89
N ALA A 51 11.54 -0.20 -5.43
CA ALA A 51 11.01 0.97 -4.73
C ALA A 51 9.51 0.80 -4.39
N ARG A 52 8.73 0.22 -5.30
CA ARG A 52 7.31 -0.09 -5.08
C ARG A 52 7.12 -1.10 -3.94
N LEU A 53 7.95 -2.15 -3.90
CA LEU A 53 7.89 -3.19 -2.89
C LEU A 53 8.32 -2.66 -1.51
N GLU A 54 9.36 -1.83 -1.46
CA GLU A 54 9.82 -1.18 -0.22
C GLU A 54 8.72 -0.30 0.38
N GLU A 55 8.04 0.51 -0.42
CA GLU A 55 6.90 1.32 0.03
C GLU A 55 5.77 0.45 0.59
N LEU A 56 5.43 -0.62 -0.12
CA LEU A 56 4.39 -1.55 0.31
C LEU A 56 4.75 -2.25 1.64
N VAL A 57 6.02 -2.59 1.85
CA VAL A 57 6.50 -3.12 3.12
C VAL A 57 6.38 -2.06 4.22
N ALA A 58 6.79 -0.82 3.96
CA ALA A 58 6.70 0.26 4.94
C ALA A 58 5.26 0.51 5.42
N VAL A 59 4.29 0.55 4.49
CA VAL A 59 2.86 0.68 4.81
C VAL A 59 2.37 -0.48 5.67
N ARG A 60 2.76 -1.72 5.34
CA ARG A 60 2.36 -2.90 6.11
C ARG A 60 2.94 -2.89 7.52
N ASP A 61 4.21 -2.54 7.66
CA ASP A 61 4.86 -2.44 8.96
C ASP A 61 4.20 -1.38 9.84
N GLN A 62 3.85 -0.23 9.25
CA GLN A 62 3.10 0.81 9.95
C GLN A 62 1.72 0.33 10.39
N THR A 63 1.02 -0.40 9.53
CA THR A 63 -0.30 -0.99 9.85
C THR A 63 -0.19 -1.99 11.01
N ILE A 64 0.82 -2.86 10.99
CA ILE A 64 1.05 -3.84 12.07
C ILE A 64 1.38 -3.13 13.39
N LYS A 65 2.21 -2.07 13.35
CA LYS A 65 2.49 -1.26 14.54
C LYS A 65 1.23 -0.61 15.10
N GLY A 66 0.40 -0.01 14.25
CA GLY A 66 -0.88 0.58 14.65
C GLY A 66 -1.82 -0.45 15.26
N ALA A 67 -1.95 -1.63 14.66
CA ALA A 67 -2.75 -2.72 15.20
C ALA A 67 -2.26 -3.19 16.58
N ARG A 68 -0.93 -3.28 16.78
CA ARG A 68 -0.34 -3.61 18.09
C ARG A 68 -0.64 -2.55 19.13
N SER A 69 -0.48 -1.27 18.79
CA SER A 69 -0.82 -0.17 19.70
C SER A 69 -2.30 -0.18 20.10
N ALA A 70 -3.20 -0.39 19.13
CA ALA A 70 -4.63 -0.49 19.40
C ALA A 70 -4.97 -1.70 20.30
N ALA A 71 -4.34 -2.85 20.05
CA ALA A 71 -4.51 -4.04 20.87
C ALA A 71 -4.03 -3.83 22.32
N ILE A 72 -2.92 -3.11 22.52
CA ILE A 72 -2.44 -2.74 23.87
C ILE A 72 -3.47 -1.85 24.57
N LEU A 73 -3.97 -0.80 23.90
CA LEU A 73 -4.98 0.09 24.50
C LEU A 73 -6.27 -0.65 24.86
N LEU A 74 -6.71 -1.58 24.01
CA LEU A 74 -7.86 -2.42 24.31
C LEU A 74 -7.59 -3.32 25.51
N LEU A 75 -6.42 -3.94 25.58
CA LEU A 75 -6.03 -4.79 26.71
C LEU A 75 -6.00 -3.99 28.02
N GLU A 76 -5.41 -2.79 28.01
CA GLU A 76 -5.37 -1.87 29.16
C GLU A 76 -6.79 -1.49 29.61
N ALA A 77 -7.67 -1.11 28.69
CA ALA A 77 -9.05 -0.77 28.99
C ALA A 77 -9.82 -1.97 29.59
N THR A 78 -9.63 -3.18 29.05
CA THR A 78 -10.26 -4.39 29.58
C THR A 78 -9.70 -4.81 30.94
N GLY A 79 -8.38 -4.65 31.16
CA GLY A 79 -7.74 -4.97 32.43
C GLY A 79 -8.11 -3.99 33.56
N GLN A 80 -8.33 -2.72 33.23
CA GLN A 80 -8.87 -1.74 34.20
C GLN A 80 -10.34 -1.98 34.51
N GLY A 81 -11.13 -2.45 33.53
CA GLY A 81 -12.52 -2.85 33.75
C GLY A 81 -12.65 -4.01 34.75
N ASP A 82 -11.69 -4.93 34.77
CA ASP A 82 -11.63 -6.04 35.72
C ASP A 82 -11.28 -5.55 37.15
N LEU A 83 -10.30 -4.65 37.28
CA LEU A 83 -9.91 -4.07 38.58
C LEU A 83 -10.95 -3.15 39.22
N LEU A 84 -11.82 -2.52 38.42
CA LEU A 84 -12.90 -1.64 38.89
C LEU A 84 -14.27 -2.35 38.97
N GLY A 85 -14.38 -3.58 38.42
CA GLY A 85 -15.61 -4.37 38.41
C GLY A 85 -16.00 -4.96 39.78
N ASP A 86 -15.06 -5.09 40.70
CA ASP A 86 -15.31 -5.55 42.09
C ASP A 86 -15.72 -4.41 43.04
N LEU A 87 -15.74 -3.15 42.57
CA LEU A 87 -16.22 -1.99 43.32
C LEU A 87 -17.46 -1.39 42.67
N VAL A 88 -18.46 -2.23 42.39
CA VAL A 88 -19.82 -1.73 42.13
C VAL A 88 -20.55 -1.63 43.47
N PRO A 89 -20.73 -0.45 44.08
CA PRO A 89 -21.84 -0.30 45.02
C PRO A 89 -23.12 -0.49 44.20
N GLU A 90 -24.02 -1.38 44.65
CA GLU A 90 -25.31 -1.61 44.01
C GLU A 90 -25.96 -0.27 43.63
N SER A 91 -26.02 0.02 42.33
CA SER A 91 -26.71 1.19 41.85
C SER A 91 -28.20 0.96 42.06
N SER A 92 -28.77 1.69 43.03
CA SER A 92 -30.22 1.82 43.22
C SER A 92 -30.93 2.05 41.87
N PRO A 93 -32.12 1.45 41.64
CA PRO A 93 -32.75 1.38 40.32
C PRO A 93 -33.53 2.66 39.98
N ASP A 94 -32.93 3.85 40.13
CA ASP A 94 -33.70 5.09 39.95
C ASP A 94 -32.93 6.30 39.41
N ARG A 95 -32.16 6.12 38.33
CA ARG A 95 -31.78 7.24 37.46
C ARG A 95 -31.93 6.86 35.99
N ARG A 96 -33.16 6.91 35.49
CA ARG A 96 -33.37 7.13 34.05
C ARG A 96 -32.76 8.47 33.70
N ARG A 97 -31.61 8.46 33.03
CA ARG A 97 -31.10 9.63 32.32
C ARG A 97 -32.12 9.93 31.19
N PRO A 98 -32.72 11.12 31.11
CA PRO A 98 -33.47 11.47 29.91
C PRO A 98 -32.50 11.43 28.73
N ALA A 99 -32.93 10.83 27.62
CA ALA A 99 -32.20 10.85 26.37
C ALA A 99 -31.88 12.32 25.98
N PRO A 100 -30.71 12.62 25.42
CA PRO A 100 -30.46 13.94 24.87
C PRO A 100 -31.53 14.21 23.80
N ALA A 101 -32.14 15.38 23.89
CA ALA A 101 -33.11 15.85 22.91
C ALA A 101 -32.49 15.72 21.51
N GLY A 102 -33.20 15.03 20.61
CA GLY A 102 -32.81 14.99 19.21
C GLY A 102 -32.94 16.39 18.64
N ASP A 103 -31.81 17.02 18.34
CA ASP A 103 -31.81 18.21 17.49
C ASP A 103 -32.18 17.77 16.06
N GLU A 104 -33.42 18.06 15.70
CA GLU A 104 -33.91 18.02 14.33
C GLU A 104 -33.19 19.09 13.50
N VAL A 105 -32.07 18.72 12.84
CA VAL A 105 -31.49 19.52 11.75
C VAL A 105 -31.12 18.63 10.55
N GLY A 106 -32.17 18.11 9.91
CA GLY A 106 -32.45 18.30 8.48
C GLY A 106 -31.52 17.83 7.35
N THR A 107 -30.26 17.43 7.58
CA THR A 107 -29.33 17.26 6.43
C THR A 107 -28.44 16.02 6.41
N GLU A 108 -28.23 15.33 7.53
CA GLU A 108 -27.25 14.23 7.57
C GLU A 108 -27.81 12.84 7.21
N SER A 109 -29.13 12.66 7.26
CA SER A 109 -29.77 11.36 7.01
C SER A 109 -29.71 10.89 5.53
N ARG A 110 -29.23 11.73 4.61
CA ARG A 110 -29.18 11.43 3.18
C ARG A 110 -27.83 10.91 2.69
N LEU A 111 -26.75 10.99 3.48
CA LEU A 111 -25.43 10.49 3.08
C LEU A 111 -25.07 9.14 3.72
N THR A 112 -25.93 8.64 4.61
CA THR A 112 -25.80 7.32 5.22
C THR A 112 -26.66 6.28 4.48
N PRO A 113 -26.20 5.02 4.40
CA PRO A 113 -27.04 3.92 3.93
C PRO A 113 -28.24 3.74 4.86
N GLN A 114 -29.44 3.61 4.29
CA GLN A 114 -30.64 3.38 5.10
C GLN A 114 -30.75 1.90 5.49
N ALA A 115 -31.40 1.62 6.63
CA ALA A 115 -31.56 0.25 7.11
C ALA A 115 -32.38 -0.59 6.11
N GLY A 116 -31.79 -1.67 5.58
CA GLY A 116 -32.39 -2.50 4.53
C GLY A 116 -32.08 -2.05 3.09
N GLU A 117 -31.33 -0.96 2.90
CA GLU A 117 -30.90 -0.51 1.58
C GLU A 117 -29.76 -1.39 1.06
N THR A 118 -29.95 -1.99 -0.11
CA THR A 118 -28.87 -2.70 -0.80
C THR A 118 -27.83 -1.70 -1.32
N MET A 119 -26.55 -2.11 -1.35
CA MET A 119 -25.42 -1.25 -1.73
C MET A 119 -25.59 -0.62 -3.12
N ASP A 120 -26.14 -1.36 -4.08
CA ASP A 120 -26.37 -0.85 -5.44
C ASP A 120 -27.37 0.31 -5.47
N HIS A 121 -28.38 0.25 -4.60
CA HIS A 121 -29.40 1.28 -4.47
C HIS A 121 -28.83 2.55 -3.82
N PHE A 122 -27.94 2.39 -2.84
CA PHE A 122 -27.22 3.49 -2.20
C PHE A 122 -26.31 4.23 -3.20
N LEU A 123 -25.54 3.49 -4.01
CA LEU A 123 -24.64 4.08 -5.02
C LEU A 123 -25.40 4.78 -6.16
N ALA A 124 -26.54 4.22 -6.59
CA ALA A 124 -27.40 4.86 -7.58
C ALA A 124 -27.97 6.20 -7.09
N ARG A 125 -28.29 6.28 -5.79
CA ARG A 125 -28.82 7.50 -5.15
C ARG A 125 -27.76 8.61 -5.08
N LEU A 126 -26.53 8.28 -4.69
CA LEU A 126 -25.40 9.22 -4.70
C LEU A 126 -25.10 9.76 -6.11
N ASN A 127 -25.08 8.88 -7.12
CA ASN A 127 -24.80 9.28 -8.51
C ASN A 127 -25.86 10.20 -9.13
N ARG A 128 -27.13 10.10 -8.71
CA ARG A 128 -28.18 11.04 -9.17
C ARG A 128 -28.02 12.43 -8.56
N GLN A 129 -27.53 12.53 -7.33
CA GLN A 129 -27.31 13.83 -6.68
C GLN A 129 -26.10 14.58 -7.25
N GLY A 130 -25.05 13.88 -7.68
CA GLY A 130 -23.88 14.51 -8.31
C GLY A 130 -24.13 15.18 -9.67
N ARG A 131 -25.32 15.02 -10.27
CA ARG A 131 -25.71 15.60 -11.56
C ARG A 131 -26.61 16.85 -11.47
N GLN A 132 -27.00 17.26 -10.26
CA GLN A 132 -27.84 18.46 -10.04
C GLN A 132 -27.08 19.61 -9.36
N SER A 133 -25.75 19.52 -9.30
CA SER A 133 -24.84 20.57 -8.80
C SER A 133 -24.03 21.16 -9.94
#